data_AF-A0A9Q0MC85-F1
#
_entry.id   AF-A0A9Q0MC85-F1
#
_cell.length_a   1.000
_cell.length_b   1.000
_cell.length_c   1.000
_cell.angle_alpha   90.00
_cell.angle_beta   90.00
_cell.angle_gamma   90.00
#
_symmetry.space_group_name_H-M   'P 1'
#
loop_
_entity.id
_entity.type
_entity.pdbx_description
1 polymer ?
#
loop_
_entity_poly.entity_id
_entity_poly.type
_entity_poly.pdbx_seq_one_letter_code
_entity_poly.pdbx_strand_id
1 'polypeptide(L)'
;MSSRLLRSILTKPNLPRTDIPAYVKDKTFGKLSEKSKLEFLWQYRTAIIRQRYATFGKDSGLKAGVCWPTIEELKFKKEYEQKFEKSFQHMSNRLKLDQAKRADDMAKREKEVLKNLEKLPKQKQEFWANYHKLYADIESEKQKKERVIQEVREYLGYDIQPNDPRFEEALAKKDEEEKAAIRAARKLEKQRQNMEMLQALVSDALEKEKSESTKPVDEKEKTSN
;
A
#
# COMPACT_ATOMS: atom_id res chain seq x y z
N MET A 1 -58.37 66.69 -41.03
CA MET A 1 -58.76 65.27 -41.18
C MET A 1 -59.69 64.90 -40.04
N SER A 2 -60.91 64.41 -40.33
CA SER A 2 -61.95 64.19 -39.32
C SER A 2 -61.53 63.14 -38.28
N SER A 3 -61.73 63.45 -36.99
CA SER A 3 -61.40 62.57 -35.86
C SER A 3 -62.09 61.21 -35.91
N ARG A 4 -63.19 61.09 -36.67
CA ARG A 4 -63.88 59.82 -36.93
C ARG A 4 -63.09 58.88 -37.84
N LEU A 5 -62.39 59.42 -38.85
CA LEU A 5 -61.54 58.62 -39.75
C LEU A 5 -60.29 58.14 -39.03
N LEU A 6 -59.67 58.98 -38.20
CA LEU A 6 -58.53 58.57 -37.38
C LEU A 6 -58.94 57.54 -36.31
N ARG A 7 -60.13 57.67 -35.70
CA ARG A 7 -60.65 56.66 -34.76
C ARG A 7 -60.98 55.34 -35.45
N SER A 8 -61.52 55.33 -36.67
CA SER A 8 -61.79 54.07 -37.39
C SER A 8 -60.50 53.32 -37.76
N ILE A 9 -59.43 54.04 -38.10
CA ILE A 9 -58.12 53.46 -38.43
C ILE A 9 -57.43 52.90 -37.17
N LEU A 10 -57.56 53.57 -36.02
CA LEU A 10 -56.93 53.16 -34.76
C LEU A 10 -57.71 52.07 -33.99
N THR A 11 -59.03 51.99 -34.14
CA THR A 11 -59.86 50.97 -33.43
C THR A 11 -60.08 49.68 -34.24
N LYS A 12 -59.91 49.73 -35.56
CA LYS A 12 -59.89 48.54 -36.42
C LYS A 12 -58.68 48.69 -37.34
N PRO A 13 -57.48 48.24 -36.94
CA PRO A 13 -56.41 48.14 -37.90
C PRO A 13 -56.90 47.17 -38.98
N ASN A 14 -57.20 47.70 -40.18
CA ASN A 14 -57.28 46.91 -41.40
C ASN A 14 -55.86 46.44 -41.71
N LEU A 15 -55.34 45.54 -40.86
CA LEU A 15 -54.32 44.61 -41.28
C LEU A 15 -54.95 43.91 -42.49
N PRO A 16 -54.24 43.81 -43.64
CA PRO A 16 -54.71 42.90 -44.67
C PRO A 16 -55.01 41.59 -43.96
N ARG A 17 -56.22 41.05 -44.15
CA ARG A 17 -56.46 39.63 -43.91
C ARG A 17 -55.47 38.92 -44.83
N THR A 18 -54.22 38.80 -44.42
CA THR A 18 -53.31 37.86 -45.02
C THR A 18 -53.99 36.55 -44.74
N ASP A 19 -54.55 35.97 -45.79
CA ASP A 19 -55.24 34.70 -45.72
C ASP A 19 -54.26 33.72 -45.10
N ILE A 20 -54.41 33.47 -43.80
CA ILE A 20 -53.50 32.59 -43.07
C ILE A 20 -53.47 31.31 -43.91
N PRO A 21 -52.27 30.89 -44.37
CA PRO A 21 -52.18 29.75 -45.27
C PRO A 21 -52.92 28.55 -44.71
N ALA A 22 -53.65 27.82 -45.55
CA ALA A 22 -54.50 26.71 -45.11
C ALA A 22 -53.77 25.73 -44.19
N TYR A 23 -52.50 25.42 -44.48
CA TYR A 23 -51.67 24.53 -43.65
C TYR A 23 -51.47 25.01 -42.20
N VAL A 24 -51.45 26.33 -41.96
CA VAL A 24 -51.32 26.91 -40.60
C VAL A 24 -52.65 26.79 -39.86
N LYS A 25 -53.76 27.07 -40.55
CA LYS A 25 -55.11 26.87 -39.99
C LYS A 25 -55.33 25.41 -39.63
N ASP A 26 -55.04 24.50 -40.57
CA ASP A 26 -55.24 23.07 -40.36
C ASP A 26 -54.48 22.58 -39.12
N LYS A 27 -53.21 22.99 -38.99
CA LYS A 27 -52.36 22.59 -37.86
C LYS A 27 -52.84 23.18 -36.52
N THR A 28 -53.34 24.41 -36.51
CA THR A 28 -53.83 25.06 -35.28
C THR A 28 -55.16 24.49 -34.81
N PHE A 29 -56.07 24.16 -35.74
CA PHE A 29 -57.37 23.57 -35.41
C PHE A 29 -57.33 22.04 -35.29
N GLY A 30 -56.23 21.39 -35.67
CA GLY A 30 -56.09 19.94 -35.66
C GLY A 30 -57.07 19.24 -36.60
N LYS A 31 -57.55 19.94 -37.63
CA LYS A 31 -58.51 19.45 -38.63
C LYS A 31 -57.97 19.76 -40.00
N LEU A 32 -58.05 18.80 -40.91
CA LEU A 32 -57.52 18.97 -42.25
C LEU A 32 -58.63 19.51 -43.16
N SER A 33 -58.43 20.68 -43.77
CA SER A 33 -59.39 21.27 -44.71
C SER A 33 -59.65 20.38 -45.92
N GLU A 34 -58.60 19.74 -46.45
CA GLU A 34 -58.69 18.85 -47.62
C GLU A 34 -57.81 17.61 -47.45
N LYS A 35 -58.34 16.44 -47.82
CA LYS A 35 -57.60 15.17 -47.76
C LYS A 35 -56.65 15.05 -48.95
N SER A 36 -55.46 15.63 -48.82
CA SER A 36 -54.39 15.51 -49.83
C SER A 36 -53.45 14.32 -49.59
N LYS A 37 -53.02 13.71 -50.70
CA LYS A 37 -51.96 12.70 -50.71
C LYS A 37 -50.64 13.35 -50.27
N LEU A 38 -49.78 12.57 -49.64
CA LEU A 38 -48.43 13.02 -49.30
C LEU A 38 -47.58 13.08 -50.57
N GLU A 39 -46.92 14.22 -50.79
CA GLU A 39 -46.14 14.53 -51.99
C GLU A 39 -44.75 13.89 -51.97
N PHE A 40 -44.10 13.89 -50.80
CA PHE A 40 -42.70 13.46 -50.68
C PHE A 40 -42.55 12.12 -49.97
N LEU A 41 -41.58 11.31 -50.40
CA LEU A 41 -41.30 9.98 -49.83
C LEU A 41 -41.01 10.02 -48.33
N TRP A 42 -40.29 11.04 -47.84
CA TRP A 42 -39.96 11.17 -46.42
C TRP A 42 -41.21 11.36 -45.55
N GLN A 43 -42.30 11.92 -46.09
CA GLN A 43 -43.56 12.08 -45.37
C GLN A 43 -44.25 10.74 -45.12
N TYR A 44 -43.94 9.71 -45.91
CA TYR A 44 -44.42 8.35 -45.70
C TYR A 44 -43.64 7.58 -44.63
N ARG A 45 -42.62 8.18 -44.01
CA ARG A 45 -41.95 7.56 -42.86
C ARG A 45 -42.96 7.36 -41.74
N THR A 46 -42.94 6.18 -41.11
CA THR A 46 -43.88 5.80 -40.05
C THR A 46 -44.00 6.84 -38.94
N ALA A 47 -42.89 7.46 -38.52
CA ALA A 47 -42.90 8.52 -37.51
C ALA A 47 -43.76 9.73 -37.91
N ILE A 48 -43.66 10.16 -39.17
CA ILE A 48 -44.39 11.33 -39.69
C ILE A 48 -45.85 11.00 -39.95
N ILE A 49 -46.14 9.80 -40.45
CA ILE A 49 -47.52 9.32 -40.60
C ILE A 49 -48.22 9.25 -39.23
N ARG A 50 -47.55 8.69 -38.22
CA ARG A 50 -48.07 8.62 -36.84
C ARG A 50 -48.27 10.03 -36.27
N GLN A 51 -47.35 10.96 -36.51
CA GLN A 51 -47.50 12.35 -36.10
C GLN A 51 -48.67 13.05 -36.81
N ARG A 52 -48.85 12.83 -38.11
CA ARG A 52 -49.98 13.37 -38.89
C ARG A 52 -51.33 12.84 -38.36
N TYR A 53 -51.39 11.57 -38.00
CA TYR A 53 -52.57 11.02 -37.34
C TYR A 53 -52.79 11.61 -35.95
N ALA A 54 -51.73 11.84 -35.16
CA ALA A 54 -51.83 12.47 -33.86
C ALA A 54 -52.35 13.93 -33.94
N THR A 55 -51.96 14.68 -34.98
CA THR A 55 -52.39 16.08 -35.15
C THR A 55 -53.79 16.23 -35.74
N PHE A 56 -54.16 15.38 -36.70
CA PHE A 56 -55.41 15.52 -37.47
C PHE A 56 -56.44 14.41 -37.20
N GLY A 57 -56.10 13.41 -36.40
CA GLY A 57 -56.97 12.28 -36.08
C GLY A 57 -57.52 11.56 -37.32
N LYS A 58 -58.82 11.26 -37.30
CA LYS A 58 -59.53 10.60 -38.41
C LYS A 58 -59.60 11.45 -39.68
N ASP A 59 -59.48 12.76 -39.57
CA ASP A 59 -59.56 13.68 -40.72
C ASP A 59 -58.36 13.49 -41.66
N SER A 60 -57.24 12.98 -41.14
CA SER A 60 -56.06 12.59 -41.94
C SER A 60 -56.33 11.48 -42.97
N GLY A 61 -57.44 10.74 -42.85
CA GLY A 61 -57.75 9.58 -43.71
C GLY A 61 -56.91 8.34 -43.41
N LEU A 62 -56.06 8.37 -42.38
CA LEU A 62 -55.23 7.25 -41.95
C LEU A 62 -56.00 6.36 -40.96
N LYS A 63 -55.71 5.06 -40.98
CA LYS A 63 -56.26 4.10 -40.01
C LYS A 63 -55.51 4.21 -38.68
N ALA A 64 -56.23 4.15 -37.56
CA ALA A 64 -55.65 4.19 -36.21
C ALA A 64 -54.60 3.08 -35.96
N GLY A 65 -54.71 1.96 -36.67
CA GLY A 65 -53.76 0.85 -36.59
C GLY A 65 -52.31 1.23 -36.92
N VAL A 66 -52.09 2.32 -37.66
CA VAL A 66 -50.73 2.81 -38.00
C VAL A 66 -49.97 3.29 -36.75
N CYS A 67 -50.67 3.68 -35.69
CA CYS A 67 -50.06 4.08 -34.42
C CYS A 67 -49.43 2.90 -33.67
N TRP A 68 -49.88 1.68 -33.94
CA TRP A 68 -49.33 0.49 -33.32
C TRP A 68 -48.08 0.00 -34.07
N PRO A 69 -47.14 -0.66 -33.37
CA PRO A 69 -46.02 -1.33 -34.03
C PRO A 69 -46.51 -2.43 -34.96
N THR A 70 -45.76 -2.67 -36.03
CA THR A 70 -45.91 -3.87 -36.84
C THR A 70 -45.49 -5.11 -36.04
N ILE A 71 -45.90 -6.30 -36.50
CA ILE A 71 -45.56 -7.57 -35.85
C ILE A 71 -44.04 -7.74 -35.74
N GLU A 72 -43.29 -7.34 -36.77
CA GLU A 72 -41.82 -7.37 -36.78
C GLU A 72 -41.22 -6.39 -35.76
N GLU A 73 -41.69 -5.14 -35.73
CA GLU A 73 -41.28 -4.14 -34.73
C GLU A 73 -41.57 -4.63 -33.30
N LEU A 74 -42.70 -5.29 -33.09
CA LEU A 74 -43.10 -5.85 -31.80
C LEU A 74 -42.19 -7.02 -31.38
N LYS A 75 -41.86 -7.93 -32.30
CA LYS A 75 -40.91 -9.03 -32.04
C LYS A 75 -39.54 -8.47 -31.67
N PHE A 76 -39.04 -7.52 -32.44
CA PHE A 76 -37.75 -6.87 -32.17
C PHE A 76 -37.74 -6.19 -30.79
N LYS A 77 -38.80 -5.45 -30.42
CA LYS A 77 -38.92 -4.83 -29.10
C LYS A 77 -38.90 -5.86 -27.98
N LYS A 78 -39.62 -6.97 -28.11
CA LYS A 78 -39.62 -8.05 -27.12
C LYS A 78 -38.24 -8.69 -26.96
N GLU A 79 -37.55 -8.96 -28.07
CA GLU A 79 -36.19 -9.51 -28.04
C GLU A 79 -35.19 -8.52 -27.41
N TYR A 80 -35.34 -7.23 -27.72
CA TYR A 80 -34.55 -6.16 -27.13
C TYR A 80 -34.78 -6.07 -25.61
N GLU A 81 -36.03 -5.96 -25.17
CA GLU A 81 -36.40 -5.95 -23.74
C GLU A 81 -35.87 -7.19 -23.04
N GLN A 82 -36.08 -8.39 -23.59
CA GLN A 82 -35.58 -9.62 -22.97
C GLN A 82 -34.05 -9.67 -22.83
N LYS A 83 -33.31 -9.09 -23.79
CA LYS A 83 -31.85 -9.12 -23.80
C LYS A 83 -31.22 -8.04 -22.92
N PHE A 84 -31.78 -6.83 -22.95
CA PHE A 84 -31.18 -5.66 -22.29
C PHE A 84 -31.88 -5.32 -20.97
N GLU A 85 -33.20 -5.49 -20.89
CA GLU A 85 -34.02 -5.17 -19.72
C GLU A 85 -34.31 -6.44 -18.91
N LYS A 86 -33.47 -6.66 -17.90
CA LYS A 86 -33.60 -7.83 -17.03
C LYS A 86 -34.84 -7.71 -16.14
N SER A 87 -35.46 -8.86 -15.88
CA SER A 87 -36.55 -8.97 -14.90
C SER A 87 -36.12 -8.49 -13.51
N PHE A 88 -37.05 -7.88 -12.77
CA PHE A 88 -36.86 -7.46 -11.39
C PHE A 88 -36.32 -8.60 -10.49
N GLN A 89 -36.83 -9.82 -10.66
CA GLN A 89 -36.39 -10.98 -9.88
C GLN A 89 -34.91 -11.30 -10.12
N HIS A 90 -34.46 -11.18 -11.37
CA HIS A 90 -33.06 -11.36 -11.71
C HIS A 90 -32.17 -10.30 -11.04
N MET A 91 -32.60 -9.04 -11.04
CA MET A 91 -31.87 -7.96 -10.37
C MET A 91 -31.83 -8.15 -8.85
N SER A 92 -32.95 -8.52 -8.24
CA SER A 92 -33.02 -8.80 -6.79
C SER A 92 -32.08 -9.94 -6.39
N ASN A 93 -32.09 -11.04 -7.13
CA ASN A 93 -31.21 -12.18 -6.88
C ASN A 93 -29.74 -11.81 -7.03
N ARG A 94 -29.40 -11.01 -8.06
CA ARG A 94 -28.04 -10.51 -8.25
C ARG A 94 -27.58 -9.67 -7.06
N LEU A 95 -28.42 -8.74 -6.58
CA LEU A 95 -28.10 -7.91 -5.42
C LEU A 95 -27.85 -8.74 -4.16
N LYS A 96 -28.68 -9.77 -3.91
CA LYS A 96 -28.48 -10.70 -2.79
C LYS A 96 -27.15 -11.45 -2.90
N LEU A 97 -26.81 -11.95 -4.08
CA LEU A 97 -25.53 -12.62 -4.33
C LEU A 97 -24.34 -11.68 -4.13
N ASP A 98 -24.44 -10.44 -4.62
CA ASP A 98 -23.37 -9.45 -4.46
C ASP A 98 -23.20 -9.03 -2.99
N GLN A 99 -24.30 -8.93 -2.23
CA GLN A 99 -24.26 -8.68 -0.79
C GLN A 99 -23.59 -9.84 -0.03
N ALA A 100 -23.96 -11.09 -0.34
CA ALA A 100 -23.35 -12.27 0.28
C ALA A 100 -21.84 -12.32 0.02
N LYS A 101 -21.41 -12.11 -1.24
CA LYS A 101 -19.98 -12.06 -1.59
C LYS A 101 -19.23 -10.97 -0.81
N ARG A 102 -19.79 -9.76 -0.72
CA ARG A 102 -19.18 -8.67 0.06
C ARG A 102 -19.06 -9.04 1.54
N ALA A 103 -20.09 -9.66 2.11
CA ALA A 103 -20.06 -10.11 3.49
C ALA A 103 -18.97 -11.17 3.72
N ASP A 104 -18.83 -12.13 2.81
CA ASP A 104 -17.79 -13.16 2.87
C ASP A 104 -16.38 -12.56 2.76
N ASP A 105 -16.18 -11.59 1.86
CA ASP A 105 -14.89 -10.92 1.68
C ASP A 105 -14.51 -10.05 2.88
N MET A 106 -15.49 -9.35 3.48
CA MET A 106 -15.29 -8.63 4.75
C MET A 106 -14.91 -9.59 5.87
N ALA A 107 -15.63 -10.71 6.02
CA ALA A 107 -15.34 -11.70 7.06
C ALA A 107 -13.95 -12.34 6.89
N LYS A 108 -13.48 -12.58 5.66
CA LYS A 108 -12.11 -13.06 5.40
C LYS A 108 -11.08 -12.02 5.83
N ARG A 109 -11.28 -10.77 5.45
CA ARG A 109 -10.39 -9.65 5.83
C ARG A 109 -10.32 -9.49 7.34
N GLU A 110 -11.46 -9.53 8.04
CA GLU A 110 -11.50 -9.45 9.50
C GLU A 110 -10.72 -10.60 10.15
N LYS A 111 -10.88 -11.83 9.66
CA LYS A 111 -10.10 -12.99 10.14
C LYS A 111 -8.60 -12.82 9.93
N GLU A 112 -8.17 -12.26 8.80
CA GLU A 112 -6.76 -11.98 8.53
C GLU A 112 -6.22 -10.88 9.46
N VAL A 113 -6.98 -9.81 9.66
CA VAL A 113 -6.61 -8.72 10.58
C VAL A 113 -6.47 -9.26 12.01
N LEU A 114 -7.41 -10.08 12.48
CA LEU A 114 -7.32 -10.70 13.81
C LEU A 114 -6.07 -11.56 13.96
N LYS A 115 -5.76 -12.42 12.98
CA LYS A 115 -4.51 -13.22 12.99
C LYS A 115 -3.25 -12.36 13.02
N ASN A 116 -3.26 -11.21 12.36
CA ASN A 116 -2.12 -10.29 12.36
C ASN A 116 -2.01 -9.53 13.69
N LEU A 117 -3.14 -9.13 14.29
CA LEU A 117 -3.18 -8.51 15.60
C LEU A 117 -2.68 -9.46 16.70
N GLU A 118 -2.98 -10.75 16.61
CA GLU A 118 -2.45 -11.77 17.52
C GLU A 118 -0.93 -11.91 17.44
N LYS A 119 -0.33 -11.69 16.25
CA LYS A 119 1.13 -11.75 16.03
C LYS A 119 1.85 -10.45 16.39
N LEU A 120 1.13 -9.33 16.36
CA LEU A 120 1.65 -7.99 16.62
C LEU A 120 2.44 -7.82 17.95
N PRO A 121 2.00 -8.37 19.11
CA PRO A 121 2.76 -8.18 20.35
C PRO A 121 4.15 -8.80 20.30
N LYS A 122 4.30 -9.99 19.68
CA LYS A 122 5.61 -10.65 19.50
C LYS A 122 6.51 -9.83 18.58
N GLN A 123 5.98 -9.39 17.44
CA GLN A 123 6.71 -8.56 16.49
C GLN A 123 7.14 -7.21 17.10
N LYS A 124 6.29 -6.61 17.94
CA LYS A 124 6.62 -5.37 18.66
C LYS A 124 7.77 -5.61 19.64
N GLN A 125 7.75 -6.71 20.40
CA GLN A 125 8.83 -7.06 21.32
C GLN A 125 10.16 -7.27 20.58
N GLU A 126 10.14 -8.03 19.48
CA GLU A 126 11.32 -8.25 18.64
C GLU A 126 11.87 -6.94 18.07
N PHE A 127 10.99 -6.04 17.59
CA PHE A 127 11.39 -4.73 17.10
C PHE A 127 12.10 -3.89 18.17
N TRP A 128 11.50 -3.75 19.36
CA TRP A 128 12.11 -2.99 20.44
C TRP A 128 13.41 -3.62 20.95
N ALA A 129 13.47 -4.96 21.02
CA ALA A 129 14.70 -5.65 21.39
C ALA A 129 15.83 -5.35 20.39
N ASN A 130 15.55 -5.38 19.10
CA ASN A 130 16.53 -5.04 18.06
C ASN A 130 16.91 -3.56 18.11
N TYR A 131 15.95 -2.67 18.33
CA TYR A 131 16.20 -1.24 18.48
C TYR A 131 17.13 -0.94 19.67
N HIS A 132 16.87 -1.53 20.84
CA HIS A 132 17.70 -1.35 22.02
C HIS A 132 19.10 -1.95 21.85
N LYS A 133 19.24 -3.11 21.20
CA LYS A 133 20.56 -3.67 20.86
C LYS A 133 21.35 -2.73 19.98
N LEU A 134 20.75 -2.25 18.89
CA LEU A 134 21.42 -1.32 17.98
C LEU A 134 21.82 -0.02 18.69
N TYR A 135 20.96 0.50 19.57
CA TYR A 135 21.27 1.70 20.33
C TYR A 135 22.41 1.47 21.32
N ALA A 136 22.40 0.35 22.05
CA ALA A 136 23.48 -0.03 22.96
C ALA A 136 24.82 -0.23 22.23
N ASP A 137 24.79 -0.84 21.04
CA ASP A 137 25.98 -1.01 20.21
C ASP A 137 26.54 0.36 19.79
N ILE A 138 25.69 1.27 19.30
CA ILE A 138 26.07 2.64 18.94
C ILE A 138 26.65 3.39 20.15
N GLU A 139 26.03 3.27 21.32
CA GLU A 139 26.50 3.92 22.54
C GLU A 139 27.82 3.34 23.03
N SER A 140 28.01 2.02 22.94
CA SER A 140 29.28 1.36 23.26
C SER A 140 30.40 1.79 22.32
N GLU A 141 30.12 1.95 21.03
CA GLU A 141 31.10 2.43 20.04
C GLU A 141 31.43 3.90 20.26
N LYS A 142 30.45 4.74 20.64
CA LYS A 142 30.71 6.12 21.05
C LYS A 142 31.61 6.18 22.28
N GLN A 143 31.30 5.41 23.32
CA GLN A 143 32.10 5.37 24.54
C GLN A 143 33.53 4.87 24.27
N LYS A 144 33.71 3.84 23.42
CA LYS A 144 35.05 3.39 23.02
C LYS A 144 35.83 4.49 22.32
N LYS A 145 35.20 5.19 21.37
CA LYS A 145 35.82 6.32 20.67
C LYS A 145 36.18 7.45 21.63
N GLU A 146 35.29 7.82 22.54
CA GLU A 146 35.54 8.85 23.55
C GLU A 146 36.71 8.49 24.48
N ARG A 147 36.80 7.23 24.93
CA ARG A 147 37.93 6.74 25.73
C ARG A 147 39.26 6.85 24.97
N VAL A 148 39.29 6.39 23.71
CA VAL A 148 40.50 6.50 22.88
C VAL A 148 40.92 7.96 22.68
N ILE A 149 39.95 8.85 22.45
CA ILE A 149 40.21 10.29 22.33
C ILE A 149 40.80 10.86 23.62
N GLN A 150 40.25 10.47 24.77
CA GLN A 150 40.70 10.95 26.06
C GLN A 150 42.11 10.42 26.40
N GLU A 151 42.39 9.14 26.17
CA GLU A 151 43.73 8.57 26.37
C GLU A 151 44.80 9.29 25.54
N VAL A 152 44.51 9.60 24.27
CA VAL A 152 45.45 10.35 23.41
C VAL A 152 45.60 11.80 23.88
N ARG A 153 44.52 12.45 24.36
CA ARG A 153 44.61 13.80 24.95
C ARG A 153 45.47 13.81 26.22
N GLU A 154 45.37 12.79 27.05
CA GLU A 154 46.20 12.63 28.25
C GLU A 154 47.68 12.43 27.87
N TYR A 155 47.98 11.66 26.82
CA TYR A 155 49.34 11.46 26.32
C TYR A 155 49.96 12.74 25.72
N LEU A 156 49.18 13.54 25.00
CA LEU A 156 49.66 14.74 24.31
C LEU A 156 49.62 16.01 25.18
N GLY A 157 48.71 16.07 26.16
CA GLY A 157 48.56 17.18 27.09
C GLY A 157 47.80 18.41 26.58
N TYR A 158 47.11 18.33 25.42
CA TYR A 158 46.27 19.40 24.86
C TYR A 158 45.09 18.84 24.04
N ASP A 159 44.04 19.65 23.86
CA ASP A 159 42.80 19.24 23.19
C ASP A 159 42.98 19.11 21.66
N ILE A 160 42.79 17.90 21.14
CA ILE A 160 42.90 17.56 19.72
C ILE A 160 41.62 16.87 19.23
N GLN A 161 41.30 17.10 17.96
CA GLN A 161 40.16 16.49 17.28
C GLN A 161 40.58 15.16 16.61
N PRO A 162 39.69 14.16 16.50
CA PRO A 162 40.03 12.84 15.94
C PRO A 162 40.46 12.84 14.47
N ASN A 163 40.16 13.91 13.73
CA ASN A 163 40.46 14.02 12.29
C ASN A 163 41.84 14.65 12.01
N ASP A 164 42.63 14.97 13.05
CA ASP A 164 43.94 15.62 12.90
C ASP A 164 45.03 14.55 12.65
N PRO A 165 45.94 14.73 11.68
CA PRO A 165 47.06 13.80 11.43
C PRO A 165 47.93 13.54 12.68
N ARG A 166 48.03 14.49 13.62
CA ARG A 166 48.77 14.30 14.87
C ARG A 166 48.13 13.27 15.81
N PHE A 167 46.82 13.08 15.72
CA PHE A 167 46.09 12.08 16.50
C PHE A 167 46.48 10.67 16.07
N GLU A 168 46.60 10.44 14.76
CA GLU A 168 46.99 9.15 14.20
C GLU A 168 48.43 8.76 14.59
N GLU A 169 49.36 9.72 14.56
CA GLU A 169 50.74 9.51 14.98
C GLU A 169 50.86 9.17 16.47
N ALA A 170 50.08 9.83 17.33
CA ALA A 170 50.08 9.57 18.76
C ALA A 170 49.45 8.22 19.12
N LEU A 171 48.35 7.84 18.44
CA LEU A 171 47.72 6.54 18.58
C LEU A 171 48.66 5.40 18.17
N ALA A 172 49.39 5.56 17.06
CA ALA A 172 50.35 4.57 16.58
C ALA A 172 51.50 4.33 17.58
N LYS A 173 52.05 5.38 18.19
CA LYS A 173 53.10 5.26 19.22
C LYS A 173 52.61 4.53 20.47
N LYS A 174 51.39 4.86 20.94
CA LYS A 174 50.77 4.21 22.10
C LYS A 174 50.52 2.72 21.84
N ASP A 175 50.02 2.37 20.66
CA ASP A 175 49.83 0.97 20.25
C ASP A 175 51.15 0.18 20.21
N GLU A 176 52.25 0.80 19.80
CA GLU A 176 53.58 0.18 19.80
C GLU A 176 54.11 -0.05 21.22
N GLU A 177 53.93 0.92 22.11
CA GLU A 177 54.27 0.83 23.53
C GLU A 177 53.46 -0.27 24.23
N GLU A 178 52.15 -0.35 24.00
CA GLU A 178 51.30 -1.40 24.54
C GLU A 178 51.63 -2.79 24.00
N LYS A 179 51.90 -2.91 22.69
CA LYS A 179 52.35 -4.18 22.09
C LYS A 179 53.70 -4.60 22.66
N ALA A 180 54.63 -3.67 22.90
CA ALA A 180 55.91 -3.95 23.53
C ALA A 180 55.72 -4.40 24.99
N ALA A 181 54.86 -3.73 25.76
CA ALA A 181 54.52 -4.09 27.13
C ALA A 181 53.86 -5.48 27.24
N ILE A 182 52.89 -5.79 26.36
CA ILE A 182 52.24 -7.11 26.31
C ILE A 182 53.26 -8.20 25.95
N ARG A 183 54.16 -7.94 24.99
CA ARG A 183 55.23 -8.89 24.64
C ARG A 183 56.19 -9.10 25.80
N ALA A 184 56.53 -8.05 26.54
CA ALA A 184 57.39 -8.14 27.73
C ALA A 184 56.70 -8.91 28.87
N ALA A 185 55.44 -8.60 29.17
CA ALA A 185 54.64 -9.32 30.17
C ALA A 185 54.47 -10.80 29.81
N ARG A 186 54.21 -11.13 28.53
CA ARG A 186 54.16 -12.53 28.05
C ARG A 186 55.50 -13.25 28.18
N LYS A 187 56.63 -12.56 27.99
CA LYS A 187 57.97 -13.13 28.20
C LYS A 187 58.23 -13.39 29.68
N LEU A 188 57.85 -12.45 30.55
CA LEU A 188 58.01 -12.56 31.99
C LEU A 188 57.13 -13.66 32.60
N GLU A 189 55.89 -13.80 32.14
CA GLU A 189 55.00 -14.89 32.54
C GLU A 189 55.56 -16.26 32.12
N LYS A 190 56.09 -16.37 30.89
CA LYS A 190 56.79 -17.59 30.46
C LYS A 190 58.04 -17.89 31.28
N GLN A 191 58.81 -16.86 31.65
CA GLN A 191 59.97 -17.04 32.53
C GLN A 191 59.55 -17.49 33.92
N ARG A 192 58.44 -16.96 34.45
CA ARG A 192 57.88 -17.36 35.74
C ARG A 192 57.42 -18.82 35.73
N GLN A 193 56.67 -19.22 34.71
CA GLN A 193 56.24 -20.62 34.51
C GLN A 193 57.43 -21.57 34.37
N ASN A 194 58.49 -21.16 33.66
CA ASN A 194 59.70 -21.96 33.53
C ASN A 194 60.49 -22.08 34.85
N MET A 195 60.56 -21.03 35.65
CA MET A 195 61.20 -21.06 36.97
C MET A 195 60.41 -21.90 37.98
N GLU A 196 59.08 -21.79 37.98
CA GLU A 196 58.20 -22.63 38.80
C GLU A 196 58.38 -24.12 38.43
N MET A 197 58.45 -24.45 37.14
CA MET A 197 58.73 -25.82 36.66
C MET A 197 60.13 -26.32 37.07
N LEU A 198 61.16 -25.48 36.98
CA LEU A 198 62.52 -25.83 37.43
C LEU A 198 62.60 -26.02 38.94
N GLN A 199 61.89 -25.20 39.73
CA GLN A 199 61.83 -25.36 41.19
C GLN A 199 61.13 -26.66 41.58
N ALA A 200 60.04 -27.04 40.89
CA ALA A 200 59.38 -28.34 41.09
C ALA A 200 60.31 -29.52 40.76
N LEU A 201 61.07 -29.44 39.66
CA LEU A 201 62.07 -30.46 39.31
C LEU A 201 63.22 -30.56 40.32
N VAL A 202 63.65 -29.42 40.89
CA VAL A 202 64.71 -29.37 41.92
C VAL A 202 64.20 -29.90 43.25
N SER A 203 62.95 -29.61 43.65
CA SER A 203 62.35 -30.23 44.83
C SER A 203 62.22 -31.74 44.65
N ASP A 204 61.77 -32.20 43.47
CA ASP A 204 61.67 -33.63 43.16
C ASP A 204 63.05 -34.33 43.15
N ALA A 205 64.11 -33.64 42.72
CA ALA A 205 65.48 -34.16 42.75
C ALA A 205 66.08 -34.18 44.17
N LEU A 206 65.81 -33.16 44.99
CA LEU A 206 66.23 -33.12 46.40
C LEU A 206 65.50 -34.18 47.25
N GLU A 207 64.26 -34.51 46.91
CA GLU A 207 63.54 -35.63 47.52
C GLU A 207 64.15 -36.99 47.12
N LYS A 208 64.62 -37.13 45.87
CA LYS A 208 65.36 -38.33 45.42
C LYS A 208 66.74 -38.46 46.09
N GLU A 209 67.52 -37.39 46.20
CA GLU A 209 68.84 -37.38 46.86
C GLU A 209 68.75 -37.63 48.39
N LYS A 210 67.69 -37.14 49.05
CA LYS A 210 67.42 -37.49 50.47
C LYS A 210 67.03 -38.95 50.66
N SER A 211 66.48 -39.60 49.64
CA SER A 211 66.18 -41.04 49.66
C SER A 211 67.40 -41.93 49.36
N GLU A 212 68.48 -41.40 48.76
CA GLU A 212 69.71 -42.15 48.45
C GLU A 212 70.85 -41.99 49.49
N SER A 213 70.81 -40.96 50.35
CA SER A 213 71.80 -40.74 51.43
C SER A 213 71.43 -41.36 52.80
N THR A 214 70.33 -42.12 52.88
CA THR A 214 69.94 -42.92 54.06
C THR A 214 69.79 -44.41 53.71
N LYS A 215 70.91 -45.07 53.37
CA LYS A 215 71.04 -46.53 53.49
C LYS A 215 72.15 -46.87 54.49
N PRO A 216 71.82 -47.20 55.76
CA PRO A 216 72.73 -47.90 56.63
C PRO A 216 72.84 -49.37 56.22
N VAL A 217 74.09 -49.83 56.13
CA VAL A 217 74.48 -51.24 56.19
C VAL A 217 74.17 -51.73 57.60
N ASP A 218 73.38 -52.81 57.74
CA ASP A 218 73.55 -53.74 58.85
C ASP A 218 73.03 -55.14 58.52
N GLU A 219 73.89 -56.09 58.86
CA GLU A 219 73.81 -57.54 58.74
C GLU A 219 73.21 -58.14 60.04
N LYS A 220 72.66 -59.35 59.91
CA LYS A 220 72.49 -60.42 60.93
C LYS A 220 71.18 -60.55 61.75
N GLU A 221 70.56 -61.69 61.45
CA GLU A 221 70.20 -62.80 62.37
C GLU A 221 68.77 -62.96 62.91
N LYS A 222 68.27 -64.19 62.64
CA LYS A 222 67.27 -65.00 63.34
C LYS A 222 65.79 -64.72 63.07
N THR A 223 65.16 -65.69 62.40
CA THR A 223 64.21 -66.60 63.08
C THR A 223 64.15 -67.95 62.35
N SER A 224 64.48 -69.00 63.10
CA SER A 224 64.03 -70.38 62.93
C SER A 224 62.96 -70.62 63.97
N ASN A 225 61.77 -71.03 63.52
CA ASN A 225 60.77 -71.91 64.16
C ASN A 225 59.40 -71.67 63.53
#